data_AF-A0A438IC79-F1
#
_entry.id   AF-A0A438IC79-F1
#
_cell.length_a   1.000
_cell.length_b   1.000
_cell.length_c   1.000
_cell.angle_alpha   90.00
_cell.angle_beta   90.00
_cell.angle_gamma   90.00
#
_symmetry.space_group_name_H-M   'P 1'
#
loop_
_entity.id
_entity.type
_entity.pdbx_description
1 polymer ?
#
loop_
_entity_poly.entity_id
_entity_poly.type
_entity_poly.pdbx_seq_one_letter_code
_entity_poly.pdbx_strand_id
1 'polypeptide(L)'
;MQYSGNWLDVPPPIKHIQETKTMHTRTLQLLKHLCTKVEDLEAEEIFSQSFINGAKYGIPEILEEIIKSYPYALEYLDEEVFKLAVLNRQEKIFNLICKTALQMQRELHWFKEIEKYAPRAFSESENKNEDKPKMVFIKEHEKLIKEGEKWMKGTAKFYTLAAALIATVVFAAAITIPGGNHDDTGIPNFSKENTFKVFAVSDALSLFLSIASVLICLSILTTRYAEDDFLFALPRRLIFGLVTLFLSVTFMMIAYSSAIYLLFGEKKVWILITLGALACLPVTLYGILQFPLLVELIYSTYGPGIFGKHSNRRIR
;
A
#
# COMPACT_ATOMS: atom_id res chain seq x y z
N MET A 1 22.17 -59.18 9.64
CA MET A 1 21.42 -58.89 8.40
C MET A 1 21.32 -57.38 8.25
N GLN A 2 22.20 -56.80 7.43
CA GLN A 2 22.20 -55.39 7.06
C GLN A 2 21.15 -55.17 5.96
N TYR A 3 20.14 -54.35 6.22
CA TYR A 3 19.29 -53.79 5.18
C TYR A 3 19.94 -52.49 4.67
N SER A 4 20.67 -52.60 3.57
CA SER A 4 21.12 -51.48 2.74
C SER A 4 19.94 -51.04 1.86
N GLY A 5 19.12 -50.11 2.35
CA GLY A 5 18.11 -49.43 1.54
C GLY A 5 18.75 -48.30 0.73
N ASN A 6 18.98 -48.53 -0.56
CA ASN A 6 19.38 -47.49 -1.51
C ASN A 6 18.28 -46.42 -1.61
N TRP A 7 18.60 -45.18 -1.26
CA TRP A 7 17.71 -44.01 -1.35
C TRP A 7 17.52 -43.48 -2.79
N LEU A 8 17.63 -44.34 -3.81
CA LEU A 8 17.75 -43.92 -5.21
C LEU A 8 16.45 -43.99 -6.04
N ASP A 9 15.35 -44.49 -5.49
CA ASP A 9 14.06 -44.52 -6.20
C ASP A 9 13.07 -43.51 -5.61
N VAL A 10 13.41 -42.22 -5.75
CA VAL A 10 12.44 -41.14 -5.59
C VAL A 10 11.46 -41.19 -6.78
N PRO A 11 10.13 -41.23 -6.56
CA PRO A 11 9.14 -41.30 -7.63
C PRO A 11 9.38 -40.21 -8.68
N PRO A 12 9.22 -40.49 -10.00
CA PRO A 12 9.57 -39.56 -11.07
C PRO A 12 9.03 -38.11 -10.90
N PRO A 13 7.80 -37.88 -10.42
CA PRO A 13 7.29 -36.52 -10.17
C PRO A 13 8.05 -35.80 -9.04
N ILE A 14 8.44 -36.53 -7.99
CA ILE A 14 9.15 -35.99 -6.82
C ILE A 14 10.61 -35.73 -7.17
N LYS A 15 11.21 -36.62 -7.98
CA LYS A 15 12.55 -36.45 -8.54
C LYS A 15 12.60 -35.19 -9.43
N HIS A 16 11.60 -35.00 -10.29
CA HIS A 16 11.46 -33.80 -11.11
C HIS A 16 11.32 -32.52 -10.28
N ILE A 17 10.53 -32.54 -9.19
CA ILE A 17 10.40 -31.39 -8.28
C ILE A 17 11.71 -31.07 -7.57
N GLN A 18 12.45 -32.09 -7.13
CA GLN A 18 13.73 -31.93 -6.45
C GLN A 18 14.82 -31.42 -7.41
N GLU A 19 14.85 -31.93 -8.63
CA GLU A 19 15.71 -31.45 -9.71
C GLU A 19 15.38 -29.99 -10.05
N THR A 20 14.09 -29.63 -10.14
CA THR A 20 13.63 -28.26 -10.41
C THR A 20 14.04 -27.29 -9.30
N LYS A 21 13.90 -27.68 -8.02
CA LYS A 21 14.37 -26.88 -6.88
C LYS A 21 15.88 -26.73 -6.84
N THR A 22 16.61 -27.79 -7.19
CA THR A 22 18.08 -27.78 -7.23
C THR A 22 18.58 -26.90 -8.37
N MET A 23 17.94 -27.00 -9.54
CA MET A 23 18.19 -26.12 -10.68
C MET A 23 17.89 -24.66 -10.31
N HIS A 24 16.74 -24.37 -9.69
CA HIS A 24 16.39 -23.02 -9.24
C HIS A 24 17.41 -22.44 -8.24
N THR A 25 17.87 -23.25 -7.28
CA THR A 25 18.90 -22.83 -6.30
C THR A 25 20.23 -22.52 -6.98
N ARG A 26 20.64 -23.35 -7.96
CA ARG A 26 21.85 -23.10 -8.76
C ARG A 26 21.71 -21.87 -9.64
N THR A 27 20.54 -21.66 -10.25
CA THR A 27 20.24 -20.47 -11.05
C THR A 27 20.33 -19.20 -10.21
N LEU A 28 19.81 -19.20 -8.97
CA LEU A 28 19.94 -18.08 -8.05
C LEU A 28 21.40 -17.81 -7.64
N GLN A 29 22.18 -18.87 -7.39
CA GLN A 29 23.61 -18.71 -7.08
C GLN A 29 24.42 -18.17 -8.26
N LEU A 30 24.11 -18.61 -9.48
CA LEU A 30 24.71 -18.08 -10.71
C LEU A 30 24.32 -16.63 -10.94
N LEU A 31 23.04 -16.29 -10.76
CA LEU A 31 22.53 -14.93 -10.85
C LEU A 31 23.27 -14.01 -9.87
N LYS A 32 23.39 -14.43 -8.60
CA LYS A 32 24.13 -13.71 -7.58
C LYS A 32 25.58 -13.44 -7.98
N HIS A 33 26.26 -14.46 -8.51
CA HIS A 33 27.65 -14.34 -8.94
C HIS A 33 27.81 -13.44 -10.17
N LEU A 34 26.85 -13.48 -11.09
CA LEU A 34 26.78 -12.58 -12.24
C LEU A 34 26.56 -11.14 -11.78
N CYS A 35 25.60 -10.88 -10.89
CA CYS A 35 25.35 -9.54 -10.35
C CYS A 35 26.58 -8.94 -9.64
N THR A 36 27.46 -9.77 -9.06
CA THR A 36 28.71 -9.29 -8.44
C THR A 36 29.87 -9.02 -9.41
N LYS A 37 29.75 -9.44 -10.68
CA LYS A 37 30.87 -9.47 -11.64
C LYS A 37 30.69 -8.60 -12.89
N VAL A 38 29.49 -8.17 -13.22
CA VAL A 38 29.24 -7.41 -14.46
C VAL A 38 29.59 -5.94 -14.24
N GLU A 39 30.40 -5.36 -15.13
CA GLU A 39 30.70 -3.92 -15.18
C GLU A 39 29.50 -3.14 -15.78
N ASP A 40 29.28 -1.91 -15.28
CA ASP A 40 28.01 -1.14 -15.34
C ASP A 40 27.29 -1.05 -16.71
N LEU A 41 27.98 -1.14 -17.85
CA LEU A 41 27.40 -0.88 -19.18
C LEU A 41 26.72 -2.08 -19.87
N GLU A 42 27.11 -3.33 -19.58
CA GLU A 42 26.42 -4.55 -20.10
C GLU A 42 25.40 -5.12 -19.11
N ALA A 43 25.48 -4.70 -17.84
CA ALA A 43 24.54 -5.04 -16.78
C ALA A 43 23.13 -4.50 -17.06
N GLU A 44 23.04 -3.36 -17.73
CA GLU A 44 21.82 -2.56 -17.82
C GLU A 44 20.68 -3.31 -18.54
N GLU A 45 20.96 -3.77 -19.76
CA GLU A 45 19.98 -4.42 -20.63
C GLU A 45 19.60 -5.83 -20.13
N ILE A 46 20.58 -6.58 -19.61
CA ILE A 46 20.40 -7.95 -19.12
C ILE A 46 19.56 -7.97 -17.84
N PHE A 47 19.84 -7.06 -16.89
CA PHE A 47 19.07 -6.99 -15.65
C PHE A 47 17.69 -6.37 -15.89
N SER A 48 17.55 -5.38 -16.77
CA SER A 48 16.24 -4.83 -17.15
C SER A 48 15.30 -5.91 -17.72
N GLN A 49 15.76 -6.69 -18.70
CA GLN A 49 14.98 -7.80 -19.26
C GLN A 49 14.68 -8.89 -18.23
N SER A 50 15.65 -9.24 -17.39
CA SER A 50 15.46 -10.24 -16.34
C SER A 50 14.44 -9.77 -15.28
N PHE A 51 14.43 -8.48 -14.98
CA PHE A 51 13.52 -7.84 -14.04
C PHE A 51 12.07 -7.80 -14.58
N ILE A 52 11.89 -7.36 -15.84
CA ILE A 52 10.58 -7.34 -16.51
C ILE A 52 10.01 -8.76 -16.62
N ASN A 53 10.83 -9.74 -16.98
CA ASN A 53 10.38 -11.13 -17.07
C ASN A 53 10.06 -11.70 -15.68
N GLY A 54 10.87 -11.41 -14.67
CA GLY A 54 10.55 -11.80 -13.28
C GLY A 54 9.21 -11.21 -12.81
N ALA A 55 8.93 -9.95 -13.14
CA ALA A 55 7.68 -9.26 -12.86
C ALA A 55 6.47 -9.87 -13.61
N LYS A 56 6.66 -10.21 -14.88
CA LYS A 56 5.64 -10.82 -15.73
C LYS A 56 5.28 -12.24 -15.31
N TYR A 57 6.28 -13.05 -14.92
CA TYR A 57 6.11 -14.47 -14.60
C TYR A 57 5.95 -14.76 -13.10
N GLY A 58 6.02 -13.76 -12.21
CA GLY A 58 5.69 -13.96 -10.80
C GLY A 58 6.82 -14.55 -9.96
N ILE A 59 8.08 -14.26 -10.29
CA ILE A 59 9.26 -14.81 -9.60
C ILE A 59 9.91 -13.73 -8.71
N PRO A 60 9.42 -13.52 -7.47
CA PRO A 60 9.93 -12.46 -6.58
C PRO A 60 11.37 -12.69 -6.14
N GLU A 61 11.85 -13.93 -6.10
CA GLU A 61 13.21 -14.27 -5.66
C GLU A 61 14.29 -13.71 -6.60
N ILE A 62 13.98 -13.66 -7.90
CA ILE A 62 14.85 -13.04 -8.92
C ILE A 62 14.88 -11.52 -8.71
N LEU A 63 13.73 -10.90 -8.50
CA LEU A 63 13.66 -9.46 -8.25
C LEU A 63 14.35 -9.08 -6.94
N GLU A 64 14.15 -9.84 -5.87
CA GLU A 64 14.80 -9.61 -4.57
C GLU A 64 16.32 -9.69 -4.69
N GLU A 65 16.84 -10.71 -5.38
CA GLU A 65 18.29 -10.89 -5.54
C GLU A 65 18.89 -9.83 -6.48
N ILE A 66 18.17 -9.43 -7.55
CA ILE A 66 18.58 -8.34 -8.44
C ILE A 66 18.59 -7.00 -7.68
N ILE A 67 17.53 -6.67 -6.93
CA ILE A 67 17.47 -5.43 -6.13
C ILE A 67 18.58 -5.40 -5.08
N LYS A 68 18.85 -6.54 -4.45
CA LYS A 68 19.90 -6.66 -3.43
C LYS A 68 21.30 -6.50 -4.00
N SER A 69 21.53 -7.00 -5.21
CA SER A 69 22.86 -7.03 -5.82
C SER A 69 23.14 -5.83 -6.72
N TYR A 70 22.10 -5.26 -7.34
CA TYR A 70 22.15 -4.09 -8.19
C TYR A 70 20.96 -3.17 -7.86
N PRO A 71 21.08 -2.32 -6.82
CA PRO A 71 20.01 -1.43 -6.37
C PRO A 71 19.52 -0.45 -7.45
N TYR A 72 20.37 -0.13 -8.43
CA TYR A 72 20.02 0.67 -9.61
C TYR A 72 19.07 -0.04 -10.58
N ALA A 73 18.82 -1.35 -10.45
CA ALA A 73 17.79 -2.06 -11.23
C ALA A 73 16.37 -1.50 -11.01
N LEU A 74 16.17 -0.76 -9.93
CA LEU A 74 14.95 -0.02 -9.65
C LEU A 74 14.67 1.09 -10.67
N GLU A 75 15.69 1.55 -11.41
CA GLU A 75 15.54 2.51 -12.51
C GLU A 75 14.73 1.94 -13.69
N TYR A 76 14.69 0.61 -13.84
CA TYR A 76 13.84 -0.09 -14.82
C TYR A 76 12.40 -0.30 -14.34
N LEU A 77 12.07 0.13 -13.13
CA LEU A 77 10.75 -0.03 -12.53
C LEU A 77 9.81 1.04 -13.09
N ASP A 78 9.47 0.85 -14.37
CA ASP A 78 8.62 1.75 -15.11
C ASP A 78 7.12 1.44 -14.89
N GLU A 79 6.27 2.25 -15.53
CA GLU A 79 4.82 2.08 -15.50
C GLU A 79 4.36 0.73 -16.10
N GLU A 80 5.15 0.15 -17.01
CA GLU A 80 4.90 -1.14 -17.65
C GLU A 80 5.13 -2.32 -16.69
N VAL A 81 6.16 -2.30 -15.85
CA VAL A 81 6.44 -3.35 -14.84
C VAL A 81 5.34 -3.40 -13.76
N PHE A 82 4.92 -2.23 -13.27
CA PHE A 82 3.82 -2.14 -12.29
C PHE A 82 2.50 -2.61 -12.90
N LYS A 83 2.21 -2.19 -14.14
CA LYS A 83 1.04 -2.64 -14.89
C LYS A 83 1.09 -4.14 -15.18
N LEU A 84 2.24 -4.71 -15.49
CA LEU A 84 2.43 -6.15 -15.70
C LEU A 84 2.19 -6.96 -14.42
N ALA A 85 2.67 -6.49 -13.27
CA ALA A 85 2.42 -7.15 -11.98
C ALA A 85 0.92 -7.15 -11.63
N VAL A 86 0.22 -6.03 -11.89
CA VAL A 86 -1.22 -5.90 -11.65
C VAL A 86 -2.04 -6.72 -12.66
N LEU A 87 -1.72 -6.65 -13.97
CA LEU A 87 -2.41 -7.40 -15.03
C LEU A 87 -2.24 -8.91 -14.86
N ASN A 88 -1.07 -9.37 -14.43
CA ASN A 88 -0.77 -10.80 -14.23
C ASN A 88 -1.05 -11.28 -12.80
N ARG A 89 -1.67 -10.45 -11.94
CA ARG A 89 -2.06 -10.78 -10.55
C ARG A 89 -0.91 -11.30 -9.66
N GLN A 90 0.28 -10.75 -9.84
CA GLN A 90 1.48 -11.17 -9.12
C GLN A 90 1.59 -10.45 -7.78
N GLU A 91 0.82 -10.91 -6.78
CA GLU A 91 0.72 -10.30 -5.44
C GLU A 91 2.07 -10.12 -4.75
N LYS A 92 2.96 -11.13 -4.83
CA LYS A 92 4.29 -11.07 -4.21
C LYS A 92 5.18 -9.98 -4.82
N ILE A 93 5.02 -9.73 -6.11
CA ILE A 93 5.79 -8.74 -6.85
C ILE A 93 5.25 -7.35 -6.59
N PHE A 94 3.92 -7.20 -6.56
CA PHE A 94 3.29 -5.96 -6.11
C PHE A 94 3.74 -5.58 -4.70
N ASN A 95 3.76 -6.53 -3.77
CA ASN A 95 4.26 -6.32 -2.40
C ASN A 95 5.76 -5.97 -2.36
N LEU A 96 6.57 -6.55 -3.25
CA LEU A 96 7.98 -6.20 -3.35
C LEU A 96 8.17 -4.76 -3.86
N ILE A 97 7.39 -4.34 -4.86
CA ILE A 97 7.39 -2.95 -5.38
C ILE A 97 6.90 -1.97 -4.30
N CYS A 98 5.86 -2.32 -3.55
CA CYS A 98 5.40 -1.53 -2.40
C CYS A 98 6.48 -1.41 -1.31
N LYS A 99 7.20 -2.50 -1.01
CA LYS A 99 8.35 -2.46 -0.10
C LYS A 99 9.45 -1.52 -0.59
N THR A 100 9.71 -1.48 -1.90
CA THR A 100 10.66 -0.54 -2.50
C THR A 100 10.17 0.90 -2.42
N ALA A 101 8.89 1.17 -2.72
CA ALA A 101 8.29 2.50 -2.55
C ALA A 101 8.31 2.99 -1.09
N LEU A 102 8.30 2.05 -0.13
CA LEU A 102 8.41 2.30 1.31
C LEU A 102 9.86 2.23 1.82
N GLN A 103 10.84 1.88 0.99
CA GLN A 103 12.26 1.76 1.35
C GLN A 103 12.81 3.10 1.85
N MET A 104 12.43 4.20 1.21
CA MET A 104 12.81 5.54 1.64
C MET A 104 12.44 5.80 3.11
N GLN A 105 11.24 5.41 3.53
CA GLN A 105 10.81 5.60 4.92
C GLN A 105 11.64 4.77 5.92
N ARG A 106 12.09 3.58 5.52
CA ARG A 106 12.94 2.74 6.35
C ARG A 106 14.35 3.31 6.49
N GLU A 107 14.96 3.75 5.39
CA GLU A 107 16.27 4.40 5.37
C GLU A 107 16.27 5.68 6.23
N LEU A 108 15.17 6.44 6.18
CA LEU A 108 14.96 7.60 7.06
C LEU A 108 14.86 7.26 8.53
N HIS A 109 14.10 6.22 8.88
CA HIS A 109 14.00 5.77 10.27
C HIS A 109 15.36 5.29 10.78
N TRP A 110 16.13 4.60 9.93
CA TRP A 110 17.49 4.18 10.24
C TRP A 110 18.41 5.38 10.47
N PHE A 111 18.39 6.36 9.55
CA PHE A 111 19.17 7.59 9.67
C PHE A 111 18.85 8.36 10.97
N LYS A 112 17.56 8.55 11.27
CA LYS A 112 17.12 9.23 12.51
C LYS A 112 17.53 8.49 13.78
N GLU A 113 17.44 7.16 13.76
CA GLU A 113 17.81 6.37 14.93
C GLU A 113 19.34 6.40 15.14
N ILE A 114 20.15 6.45 14.07
CA ILE A 114 21.60 6.68 14.18
C ILE A 114 21.92 8.08 14.64
N GLU A 115 21.26 9.09 14.09
CA GLU A 115 21.43 10.50 14.47
C GLU A 115 21.17 10.71 15.97
N LYS A 116 20.23 9.96 16.55
CA LYS A 116 19.94 9.97 17.99
C LYS A 116 21.08 9.41 18.86
N TYR A 117 21.84 8.42 18.38
CA TYR A 117 22.99 7.87 19.09
C TYR A 117 24.31 8.58 18.75
N ALA A 118 24.36 9.31 17.65
CA ALA A 118 25.52 10.06 17.23
C ALA A 118 25.73 11.29 18.14
N PRO A 119 26.98 11.58 18.58
CA PRO A 119 27.29 12.86 19.21
C PRO A 119 26.97 14.04 18.28
N ARG A 120 26.40 15.14 18.82
CA ARG A 120 26.01 16.33 18.03
C ARG A 120 27.12 16.89 17.13
N ALA A 121 28.38 16.76 17.57
CA ALA A 121 29.53 17.17 16.77
C ALA A 121 29.58 16.47 15.40
N PHE A 122 29.11 15.22 15.28
CA PHE A 122 29.05 14.49 14.02
C PHE A 122 27.84 14.84 13.15
N SER A 123 26.69 15.20 13.75
CA SER A 123 25.51 15.64 12.97
C SER A 123 25.73 17.01 12.32
N GLU A 124 26.61 17.82 12.91
CA GLU A 124 26.96 19.16 12.43
C GLU A 124 28.29 19.19 11.66
N SER A 125 29.10 18.12 11.71
CA SER A 125 30.36 18.06 10.98
C SER A 125 30.11 18.00 9.48
N GLU A 126 30.78 18.87 8.75
CA GLU A 126 30.73 18.92 7.30
C GLU A 126 31.82 18.03 6.70
N ASN A 127 31.50 17.38 5.58
CA ASN A 127 32.48 16.62 4.82
C ASN A 127 33.37 17.56 3.98
N LYS A 128 34.28 17.00 3.15
CA LYS A 128 35.16 17.79 2.27
C LYS A 128 34.42 18.67 1.25
N ASN A 129 33.13 18.41 1.02
CA ASN A 129 32.26 19.13 0.11
C ASN A 129 31.33 20.11 0.86
N GLU A 130 31.61 20.41 2.14
CA GLU A 130 30.80 21.28 3.00
C GLU A 130 29.37 20.75 3.26
N ASP A 131 29.12 19.46 3.01
CA ASP A 131 27.82 18.83 3.22
C ASP A 131 27.72 18.21 4.61
N LYS A 132 26.61 18.48 5.30
CA LYS A 132 26.22 17.79 6.54
C LYS A 132 25.70 16.37 6.24
N PRO A 133 25.75 15.43 7.21
CA PRO A 133 25.30 14.05 7.01
C PRO A 133 23.87 13.93 6.47
N LYS A 134 22.96 14.82 6.92
CA LYS A 134 21.58 14.87 6.43
C LYS A 134 21.49 15.25 4.94
N MET A 135 22.32 16.19 4.49
CA MET A 135 22.37 16.59 3.09
C MET A 135 22.92 15.49 2.21
N VAL A 136 23.98 14.80 2.66
CA VAL A 136 24.53 13.63 1.97
C VAL A 136 23.47 12.53 1.86
N PHE A 137 22.76 12.25 2.96
CA PHE A 137 21.68 11.26 2.95
C PHE A 137 20.57 11.60 1.93
N ILE A 138 20.12 12.86 1.90
CA ILE A 138 19.09 13.31 0.94
C ILE A 138 19.60 13.21 -0.50
N LYS A 139 20.83 13.66 -0.79
CA LYS A 139 21.43 13.58 -2.13
C LYS A 139 21.54 12.14 -2.62
N GLU A 140 22.04 11.23 -1.79
CA GLU A 140 22.17 9.80 -2.14
C GLU A 140 20.82 9.13 -2.40
N HIS A 141 19.75 9.62 -1.76
CA HIS A 141 18.40 9.04 -1.89
C HIS A 141 17.46 9.87 -2.77
N GLU A 142 17.95 10.87 -3.50
CA GLU A 142 17.12 11.82 -4.28
C GLU A 142 16.19 11.11 -5.28
N LYS A 143 16.69 10.07 -5.97
CA LYS A 143 15.90 9.27 -6.91
C LYS A 143 14.72 8.58 -6.21
N LEU A 144 14.97 7.92 -5.08
CA LEU A 144 13.95 7.22 -4.28
C LEU A 144 12.89 8.20 -3.73
N ILE A 145 13.30 9.41 -3.37
CA ILE A 145 12.38 10.48 -2.93
C ILE A 145 11.43 10.85 -4.06
N LYS A 146 11.96 11.07 -5.28
CA LYS A 146 11.16 11.43 -6.47
C LYS A 146 10.20 10.31 -6.88
N GLU A 147 10.64 9.06 -6.83
CA GLU A 147 9.80 7.89 -7.13
C GLU A 147 8.69 7.72 -6.09
N GLY A 148 9.03 7.83 -4.79
CA GLY A 148 8.07 7.81 -3.70
C GLY A 148 7.04 8.94 -3.82
N GLU A 149 7.46 10.14 -4.20
CA GLU A 149 6.56 11.27 -4.50
C GLU A 149 5.58 10.93 -5.62
N LYS A 150 6.11 10.44 -6.74
CA LYS A 150 5.32 10.09 -7.92
C LYS A 150 4.29 9.02 -7.57
N TRP A 151 4.70 7.99 -6.84
CA TRP A 151 3.81 6.93 -6.37
C TRP A 151 2.71 7.46 -5.44
N MET A 152 3.05 8.30 -4.45
CA MET A 152 2.07 8.86 -3.52
C MET A 152 1.07 9.79 -4.23
N LYS A 153 1.53 10.61 -5.18
CA LYS A 153 0.67 11.49 -5.98
C LYS A 153 -0.24 10.67 -6.91
N GLY A 154 0.29 9.63 -7.57
CA GLY A 154 -0.50 8.72 -8.39
C GLY A 154 -1.62 8.05 -7.58
N THR A 155 -1.25 7.49 -6.43
CA THR A 155 -2.17 6.85 -5.48
C THR A 155 -3.23 7.83 -4.96
N ALA A 156 -2.83 9.03 -4.53
CA ALA A 156 -3.73 10.07 -4.05
C ALA A 156 -4.74 10.51 -5.13
N LYS A 157 -4.34 10.56 -6.42
CA LYS A 157 -5.23 10.88 -7.54
C LYS A 157 -6.35 9.84 -7.68
N PHE A 158 -6.03 8.56 -7.63
CA PHE A 158 -7.04 7.49 -7.70
C PHE A 158 -8.02 7.53 -6.53
N TYR A 159 -7.52 7.75 -5.31
CA TYR A 159 -8.38 7.86 -4.13
C TYR A 159 -9.22 9.13 -4.13
N THR A 160 -8.70 10.25 -4.65
CA THR A 160 -9.50 11.47 -4.84
C THR A 160 -10.68 11.21 -5.76
N LEU A 161 -10.46 10.49 -6.87
CA LEU A 161 -11.53 10.13 -7.81
C LEU A 161 -12.58 9.23 -7.14
N ALA A 162 -12.14 8.19 -6.42
CA ALA A 162 -13.04 7.29 -5.70
C ALA A 162 -13.86 8.03 -4.62
N ALA A 163 -13.22 8.89 -3.84
CA ALA A 163 -13.86 9.70 -2.80
C ALA A 163 -14.86 10.70 -3.41
N ALA A 164 -14.53 11.33 -4.53
CA ALA A 164 -15.45 12.22 -5.22
C ALA A 164 -16.69 11.46 -5.72
N LEU A 165 -16.51 10.27 -6.31
CA LEU A 165 -17.63 9.41 -6.74
C LEU A 165 -18.54 9.04 -5.56
N ILE A 166 -17.97 8.61 -4.44
CA ILE A 166 -18.76 8.31 -3.22
C ILE A 166 -19.52 9.56 -2.75
N ALA A 167 -18.87 10.72 -2.69
CA ALA A 167 -19.51 11.96 -2.28
C ALA A 167 -20.69 12.31 -3.18
N THR A 168 -20.57 12.12 -4.50
CA THR A 168 -21.67 12.39 -5.45
C THR A 168 -22.85 11.43 -5.28
N VAL A 169 -22.58 10.14 -5.07
CA VAL A 169 -23.63 9.12 -4.89
C VAL A 169 -24.40 9.36 -3.59
N VAL A 170 -23.68 9.61 -2.51
CA VAL A 170 -24.25 9.87 -1.18
C VAL A 170 -25.00 11.21 -1.16
N PHE A 171 -24.44 12.26 -1.79
CA PHE A 171 -25.15 13.54 -1.92
C PHE A 171 -26.46 13.41 -2.70
N ALA A 172 -26.46 12.64 -3.79
CA ALA A 172 -27.69 12.34 -4.53
C ALA A 172 -28.70 11.61 -3.64
N ALA A 173 -28.26 10.61 -2.87
CA ALA A 173 -29.12 9.87 -1.95
C ALA A 173 -29.72 10.76 -0.84
N ALA A 174 -28.97 11.74 -0.35
CA ALA A 174 -29.45 12.71 0.64
C ALA A 174 -30.63 13.55 0.12
N ILE A 175 -30.59 13.96 -1.15
CA ILE A 175 -31.67 14.77 -1.76
C ILE A 175 -32.80 13.90 -2.32
N THR A 176 -32.51 12.68 -2.77
CA THR A 176 -33.51 11.69 -3.21
C THR A 176 -33.86 10.74 -2.07
N ILE A 177 -34.50 11.30 -1.05
CA ILE A 177 -34.79 10.62 0.21
C ILE A 177 -35.55 9.30 -0.04
N PRO A 178 -35.08 8.15 0.51
CA PRO A 178 -35.76 6.87 0.34
C PRO A 178 -37.18 6.94 0.91
N GLY A 179 -38.17 6.57 0.08
CA GLY A 179 -39.58 6.63 0.42
C GLY A 179 -40.30 7.92 0.05
N GLY A 180 -39.58 8.96 -0.39
CA GLY A 180 -40.15 10.25 -0.78
C GLY A 180 -40.65 11.10 0.41
N ASN A 181 -41.24 12.24 0.07
CA ASN A 181 -41.79 13.21 1.02
C ASN A 181 -43.32 13.27 0.89
N HIS A 182 -44.00 13.70 1.95
CA HIS A 182 -45.41 14.08 1.82
C HIS A 182 -45.52 15.38 1.00
N ASP A 183 -46.36 15.37 -0.04
CA ASP A 183 -46.55 16.50 -0.96
C ASP A 183 -47.00 17.78 -0.24
N ASP A 184 -47.71 17.64 0.89
CA ASP A 184 -48.35 18.75 1.60
C ASP A 184 -47.42 19.43 2.62
N THR A 185 -46.43 18.69 3.14
CA THR A 185 -45.58 19.14 4.28
C THR A 185 -44.09 19.16 3.96
N GLY A 186 -43.66 18.47 2.90
CA GLY A 186 -42.24 18.27 2.58
C GLY A 186 -41.49 17.39 3.58
N ILE A 187 -42.17 16.80 4.57
CA ILE A 187 -41.55 15.95 5.59
C ILE A 187 -41.32 14.55 4.99
N PRO A 188 -40.15 13.92 5.24
CA PRO A 188 -39.87 12.56 4.81
C PRO A 188 -40.89 11.56 5.36
N ASN A 189 -41.37 10.65 4.51
CA ASN A 189 -42.39 9.65 4.86
C ASN A 189 -42.00 8.77 6.05
N PHE A 190 -40.71 8.46 6.18
CA PHE A 190 -40.17 7.62 7.24
C PHE A 190 -39.48 8.41 8.37
N SER A 191 -39.71 9.73 8.48
CA SER A 191 -39.01 10.60 9.45
C SER A 191 -39.05 10.14 10.91
N LYS A 192 -40.11 9.42 11.31
CA LYS A 192 -40.28 8.89 12.67
C LYS A 192 -39.57 7.55 12.90
N GLU A 193 -39.26 6.81 11.85
CA GLU A 193 -38.64 5.49 11.92
C GLU A 193 -37.18 5.60 12.37
N ASN A 194 -36.76 4.71 13.26
CA ASN A 194 -35.36 4.69 13.73
C ASN A 194 -34.40 4.35 12.58
N THR A 195 -34.81 3.51 11.63
CA THR A 195 -33.99 3.18 10.45
C THR A 195 -33.73 4.40 9.56
N PHE A 196 -34.69 5.32 9.46
CA PHE A 196 -34.51 6.57 8.73
C PHE A 196 -33.47 7.48 9.36
N LYS A 197 -33.45 7.58 10.70
CA LYS A 197 -32.40 8.33 11.41
C LYS A 197 -31.02 7.72 11.19
N VAL A 198 -30.91 6.38 11.21
CA VAL A 198 -29.65 5.68 10.92
C VAL A 198 -29.19 5.95 9.48
N PHE A 199 -30.12 5.90 8.51
CA PHE A 199 -29.84 6.29 7.13
C PHE A 199 -29.27 7.71 7.06
N ALA A 200 -30.01 8.71 7.55
CA ALA A 200 -29.63 10.12 7.43
C ALA A 200 -28.28 10.45 8.10
N VAL A 201 -28.03 9.91 9.30
CA VAL A 201 -26.76 10.12 10.01
C VAL A 201 -25.60 9.45 9.28
N SER A 202 -25.78 8.20 8.82
CA SER A 202 -24.72 7.46 8.12
C SER A 202 -24.40 8.07 6.77
N ASP A 203 -25.42 8.51 6.03
CA ASP A 203 -25.28 9.20 4.75
C ASP A 203 -24.49 10.51 4.91
N ALA A 204 -24.86 11.35 5.88
CA ALA A 204 -24.12 12.57 6.19
C ALA A 204 -22.65 12.29 6.59
N LEU A 205 -22.41 11.31 7.47
CA LEU A 205 -21.05 10.93 7.86
C LEU A 205 -20.22 10.45 6.68
N SER A 206 -20.80 9.63 5.80
CA SER A 206 -20.13 9.18 4.58
C SER A 206 -19.74 10.36 3.69
N LEU A 207 -20.66 11.30 3.46
CA LEU A 207 -20.42 12.47 2.64
C LEU A 207 -19.28 13.36 3.20
N PHE A 208 -19.33 13.71 4.48
CA PHE A 208 -18.31 14.56 5.09
C PHE A 208 -16.94 13.89 5.13
N LEU A 209 -16.88 12.58 5.44
CA LEU A 209 -15.63 11.82 5.41
C LEU A 209 -15.06 11.71 4.00
N SER A 210 -15.91 11.57 2.98
CA SER A 210 -15.50 11.54 1.58
C SER A 210 -14.93 12.88 1.13
N ILE A 211 -15.59 13.99 1.46
CA ILE A 211 -15.09 15.34 1.16
C ILE A 211 -13.77 15.60 1.91
N ALA A 212 -13.66 15.20 3.17
CA ALA A 212 -12.42 15.30 3.93
C ALA A 212 -11.29 14.49 3.27
N SER A 213 -11.56 13.27 2.79
CA SER A 213 -10.60 12.47 2.02
C SER A 213 -10.17 13.20 0.74
N VAL A 214 -11.10 13.79 -0.01
CA VAL A 214 -10.77 14.57 -1.22
C VAL A 214 -9.85 15.73 -0.88
N LEU A 215 -10.15 16.50 0.17
CA LEU A 215 -9.32 17.64 0.59
C LEU A 215 -7.91 17.20 1.02
N ILE A 216 -7.80 16.11 1.78
CA ILE A 216 -6.51 15.57 2.21
C ILE A 216 -5.70 15.08 1.00
N CYS A 217 -6.30 14.31 0.09
CA CYS A 217 -5.61 13.83 -1.10
C CYS A 217 -5.25 14.98 -2.06
N LEU A 218 -6.12 15.98 -2.21
CA LEU A 218 -5.82 17.19 -2.98
C LEU A 218 -4.64 17.94 -2.39
N SER A 219 -4.52 18.00 -1.05
CA SER A 219 -3.37 18.58 -0.37
C SER A 219 -2.05 17.82 -0.60
N ILE A 220 -2.08 16.60 -1.15
CA ILE A 220 -0.89 15.86 -1.60
C ILE A 220 -0.56 16.23 -3.04
N LEU A 221 -1.58 16.42 -3.88
CA LEU A 221 -1.43 16.75 -5.30
C LEU A 221 -0.93 18.18 -5.55
N THR A 222 -1.37 19.15 -4.74
CA THR A 222 -1.12 20.58 -4.99
C THR A 222 0.18 21.11 -4.36
N THR A 223 0.71 20.42 -3.37
CA THR A 223 1.91 20.82 -2.63
C THR A 223 3.19 20.58 -3.44
N ARG A 224 4.01 21.63 -3.57
CA ARG A 224 5.44 21.57 -3.92
C ARG A 224 6.22 21.55 -2.61
N TYR A 225 6.70 20.40 -2.19
CA TYR A 225 7.37 20.26 -0.90
C TYR A 225 8.85 20.64 -0.98
N ALA A 226 9.38 21.26 0.08
CA ALA A 226 10.81 21.35 0.34
C ALA A 226 11.31 20.01 0.92
N GLU A 227 12.51 19.59 0.53
CA GLU A 227 13.09 18.25 0.76
C GLU A 227 13.07 17.78 2.24
N ASP A 228 13.09 18.70 3.20
CA ASP A 228 13.21 18.37 4.62
C ASP A 228 11.92 17.88 5.32
N ASP A 229 10.73 18.37 4.91
CA ASP A 229 9.43 18.01 5.52
C ASP A 229 8.62 17.04 4.65
N PHE A 230 9.01 16.89 3.38
CA PHE A 230 8.40 15.99 2.40
C PHE A 230 8.25 14.56 2.94
N LEU A 231 9.32 14.06 3.56
CA LEU A 231 9.49 12.65 3.88
C LEU A 231 8.57 12.11 4.97
N PHE A 232 8.05 12.99 5.84
CA PHE A 232 7.10 12.62 6.89
C PHE A 232 5.68 13.14 6.63
N ALA A 233 5.54 14.26 5.93
CA ALA A 233 4.24 14.88 5.72
C ALA A 233 3.37 14.14 4.70
N LEU A 234 3.92 13.70 3.55
CA LEU A 234 3.10 13.00 2.54
C LEU A 234 2.57 11.65 3.01
N PRO A 235 3.42 10.74 3.54
CA PRO A 235 2.94 9.43 3.96
C PRO A 235 1.83 9.57 5.00
N ARG A 236 2.02 10.47 5.98
CA ARG A 236 1.01 10.77 7.01
C ARG A 236 -0.31 11.24 6.41
N ARG A 237 -0.28 12.20 5.49
CA ARG A 237 -1.50 12.70 4.82
C ARG A 237 -2.16 11.59 4.02
N LEU A 238 -1.38 10.75 3.34
CA LEU A 238 -1.90 9.62 2.57
C LEU A 238 -2.61 8.59 3.47
N ILE A 239 -2.04 8.26 4.64
CA ILE A 239 -2.70 7.41 5.65
C ILE A 239 -4.04 8.01 6.05
N PHE A 240 -4.06 9.30 6.43
CA PHE A 240 -5.29 9.94 6.88
C PHE A 240 -6.36 9.97 5.78
N GLY A 241 -5.97 10.25 4.53
CA GLY A 241 -6.88 10.19 3.39
C GLY A 241 -7.45 8.78 3.16
N LEU A 242 -6.61 7.75 3.24
CA LEU A 242 -7.02 6.35 3.12
C LEU A 242 -7.99 5.92 4.23
N VAL A 243 -7.69 6.31 5.48
CA VAL A 243 -8.53 5.98 6.64
C VAL A 243 -9.90 6.66 6.52
N THR A 244 -9.95 7.95 6.19
CA THR A 244 -11.24 8.66 6.02
C THR A 244 -12.04 8.11 4.85
N LEU A 245 -11.40 7.74 3.75
CA LEU A 245 -12.05 7.07 2.62
C LEU A 245 -12.64 5.71 3.02
N PHE A 246 -11.90 4.90 3.78
CA PHE A 246 -12.40 3.62 4.26
C PHE A 246 -13.64 3.78 5.15
N LEU A 247 -13.57 4.69 6.13
CA LEU A 247 -14.73 4.98 6.98
C LEU A 247 -15.91 5.48 6.14
N SER A 248 -15.67 6.35 5.14
CA SER A 248 -16.71 6.83 4.22
C SER A 248 -17.43 5.68 3.51
N VAL A 249 -16.70 4.71 2.95
CA VAL A 249 -17.27 3.51 2.32
C VAL A 249 -18.11 2.71 3.31
N THR A 250 -17.62 2.50 4.55
CA THR A 250 -18.38 1.74 5.55
C THR A 250 -19.72 2.41 5.88
N PHE A 251 -19.73 3.73 6.09
CA PHE A 251 -20.95 4.49 6.35
C PHE A 251 -21.89 4.51 5.13
N MET A 252 -21.35 4.60 3.92
CA MET A 252 -22.14 4.50 2.68
C MET A 252 -22.88 3.16 2.61
N MET A 253 -22.21 2.05 2.96
CA MET A 253 -22.85 0.73 2.96
C MET A 253 -23.94 0.61 4.03
N ILE A 254 -23.76 1.23 5.20
CA ILE A 254 -24.79 1.30 6.26
C ILE A 254 -25.99 2.13 5.79
N ALA A 255 -25.75 3.28 5.15
CA ALA A 255 -26.80 4.13 4.59
C ALA A 255 -27.58 3.39 3.51
N TYR A 256 -26.90 2.82 2.52
CA TYR A 256 -27.53 2.02 1.47
C TYR A 256 -28.35 0.85 2.03
N SER A 257 -27.81 0.13 3.02
CA SER A 257 -28.53 -0.96 3.68
C SER A 257 -29.80 -0.47 4.39
N SER A 258 -29.72 0.67 5.06
CA SER A 258 -30.87 1.30 5.73
C SER A 258 -31.93 1.76 4.73
N ALA A 259 -31.51 2.32 3.58
CA ALA A 259 -32.42 2.76 2.52
C ALA A 259 -33.19 1.60 1.88
N ILE A 260 -32.52 0.49 1.55
CA ILE A 260 -33.19 -0.72 1.01
C ILE A 260 -34.14 -1.32 2.05
N TYR A 261 -33.76 -1.34 3.33
CA TYR A 261 -34.65 -1.79 4.39
C TYR A 261 -35.91 -0.92 4.50
N LEU A 262 -35.80 0.40 4.37
CA LEU A 262 -36.98 1.28 4.37
C LEU A 262 -37.91 1.04 3.17
N LEU A 263 -37.34 0.74 2.00
CA LEU A 263 -38.13 0.52 0.77
C LEU A 263 -38.80 -0.86 0.71
N PHE A 264 -38.14 -1.91 1.21
CA PHE A 264 -38.57 -3.31 1.01
C PHE A 264 -38.69 -4.14 2.29
N GLY A 265 -38.29 -3.58 3.44
CA GLY A 265 -38.13 -4.29 4.71
C GLY A 265 -39.42 -4.60 5.45
N GLU A 266 -40.56 -4.05 5.02
CA GLU A 266 -41.84 -4.52 5.55
C GLU A 266 -42.09 -5.98 5.11
N LYS A 267 -41.85 -6.91 6.05
CA LYS A 267 -42.27 -8.32 6.05
C LYS A 267 -41.44 -9.33 5.24
N LYS A 268 -40.23 -9.00 4.76
CA LYS A 268 -39.37 -9.96 4.01
C LYS A 268 -37.94 -10.05 4.56
N VAL A 269 -37.75 -10.91 5.57
CA VAL A 269 -36.45 -11.20 6.22
C VAL A 269 -35.36 -11.61 5.21
N TRP A 270 -35.72 -12.30 4.11
CA TRP A 270 -34.77 -12.67 3.06
C TRP A 270 -34.06 -11.44 2.48
N ILE A 271 -34.77 -10.33 2.22
CA ILE A 271 -34.19 -9.12 1.62
C ILE A 271 -33.08 -8.55 2.51
N LEU A 272 -33.26 -8.57 3.83
CA LEU A 272 -32.25 -8.15 4.79
C LEU A 272 -31.00 -9.05 4.77
N ILE A 273 -31.18 -10.37 4.63
CA ILE A 273 -30.07 -11.34 4.56
C ILE A 273 -29.27 -11.14 3.26
N THR A 274 -29.95 -11.03 2.11
CA THR A 274 -29.30 -10.79 0.81
C THR A 274 -28.57 -9.45 0.80
N LEU A 275 -29.16 -8.43 1.40
CA LEU A 275 -28.58 -7.09 1.49
C LEU A 275 -27.36 -7.05 2.41
N GLY A 276 -27.42 -7.70 3.57
CA GLY A 276 -26.27 -7.81 4.48
C GLY A 276 -25.11 -8.58 3.84
N ALA A 277 -25.40 -9.66 3.12
CA ALA A 277 -24.39 -10.42 2.38
C ALA A 277 -23.76 -9.58 1.26
N LEU A 278 -24.57 -8.87 0.47
CA LEU A 278 -24.08 -8.02 -0.62
C LEU A 278 -23.28 -6.81 -0.09
N ALA A 279 -23.69 -6.23 1.04
CA ALA A 279 -22.99 -5.11 1.66
C ALA A 279 -21.62 -5.50 2.24
N CYS A 280 -21.49 -6.76 2.68
CA CYS A 280 -20.24 -7.31 3.19
C CYS A 280 -19.18 -7.46 2.08
N LEU A 281 -19.59 -7.70 0.82
CA LEU A 281 -18.65 -7.96 -0.27
C LEU A 281 -17.70 -6.78 -0.58
N PRO A 282 -18.16 -5.53 -0.80
CA PRO A 282 -17.23 -4.41 -1.04
C PRO A 282 -16.35 -4.11 0.17
N VAL A 283 -16.89 -4.21 1.39
CA VAL A 283 -16.14 -3.92 2.63
C VAL A 283 -15.05 -4.96 2.88
N THR A 284 -15.38 -6.24 2.70
CA THR A 284 -14.39 -7.34 2.81
C THR A 284 -13.36 -7.29 1.69
N LEU A 285 -13.79 -6.98 0.44
CA LEU A 285 -12.87 -6.83 -0.69
C LEU A 285 -11.91 -5.66 -0.47
N TYR A 286 -12.39 -4.51 0.02
CA TYR A 286 -11.54 -3.38 0.40
C TYR A 286 -10.60 -3.77 1.55
N GLY A 287 -11.11 -4.47 2.56
CA GLY A 287 -10.31 -4.99 3.68
C GLY A 287 -9.22 -5.96 3.23
N ILE A 288 -9.45 -6.81 2.23
CA ILE A 288 -8.42 -7.73 1.73
C ILE A 288 -7.38 -6.99 0.88
N LEU A 289 -7.81 -6.05 0.02
CA LEU A 289 -6.93 -5.43 -0.97
C LEU A 289 -6.18 -4.21 -0.44
N GLN A 290 -6.81 -3.38 0.38
CA GLN A 290 -6.27 -2.07 0.78
C GLN A 290 -5.70 -2.08 2.21
N PHE A 291 -6.20 -2.96 3.09
CA PHE A 291 -5.71 -3.04 4.46
C PHE A 291 -4.24 -3.44 4.55
N PRO A 292 -3.71 -4.41 3.76
CA PRO A 292 -2.28 -4.72 3.79
C PRO A 292 -1.41 -3.50 3.47
N LEU A 293 -1.79 -2.73 2.44
CA LEU A 293 -1.10 -1.51 2.05
C LEU A 293 -1.17 -0.44 3.14
N LEU A 294 -2.34 -0.26 3.77
CA LEU A 294 -2.54 0.70 4.86
C LEU A 294 -1.70 0.31 6.09
N VAL A 295 -1.71 -0.97 6.47
CA VAL A 295 -0.89 -1.50 7.57
C VAL A 295 0.61 -1.33 7.28
N GLU A 296 1.05 -1.64 6.06
CA GLU A 296 2.45 -1.47 5.68
C GLU A 296 2.88 0.00 5.74
N LEU A 297 2.02 0.92 5.30
CA LEU A 297 2.29 2.36 5.31
C LEU A 297 2.29 2.93 6.74
N ILE A 298 1.38 2.47 7.62
CA ILE A 298 1.40 2.80 9.05
C ILE A 298 2.66 2.24 9.71
N TYR A 299 3.00 0.98 9.47
CA TYR A 299 4.17 0.35 10.06
C TYR A 299 5.48 1.01 9.58
N SER A 300 5.56 1.37 8.31
CA SER A 300 6.73 2.07 7.76
C SER A 300 6.85 3.50 8.27
N THR A 301 5.71 4.19 8.50
CA THR A 301 5.71 5.58 8.99
C THR A 301 5.89 5.68 10.51
N TYR A 302 5.20 4.84 11.29
CA TYR A 302 5.07 4.91 12.75
C TYR A 302 5.61 3.69 13.51
N GLY A 303 6.16 2.69 12.81
CA GLY A 303 6.64 1.46 13.40
C GLY A 303 7.76 1.67 14.42
N PRO A 304 8.01 0.65 15.27
CA PRO A 304 9.09 0.70 16.25
C PRO A 304 10.43 0.89 15.53
N GLY A 305 11.29 1.75 16.09
CA GLY A 305 12.65 1.96 15.58
C GLY A 305 13.41 0.64 15.45
N ILE A 306 14.25 0.53 14.41
CA ILE A 306 14.98 -0.68 14.01
C ILE A 306 15.79 -1.27 15.18
N PHE A 307 16.28 -0.41 16.08
CA PHE A 307 16.84 -0.83 17.36
C PHE A 307 15.72 -1.00 18.36
N GLY A 308 15.19 -2.23 18.43
CA GLY A 308 14.23 -2.64 19.45
C GLY A 308 14.71 -2.27 20.87
N LYS A 309 13.73 -2.15 21.77
CA LYS A 309 13.81 -1.72 23.18
C LYS A 309 14.89 -2.47 24.00
N HIS A 310 16.17 -2.18 23.77
CA HIS A 310 17.30 -2.60 24.59
C HIS A 310 17.84 -1.45 25.46
N SER A 311 17.04 -0.40 25.66
CA SER A 311 17.34 0.65 26.63
C SER A 311 16.76 0.27 28.01
N ASN A 312 17.55 -0.48 28.78
CA ASN A 312 17.71 -0.24 30.23
C ASN A 312 18.88 -1.01 30.87
N ARG A 313 19.97 -1.29 30.14
CA ARG A 313 21.26 -1.54 30.80
C ARG A 313 22.13 -0.32 30.63
N ARG A 314 22.06 0.53 31.67
CA ARG A 314 23.00 1.62 31.93
C ARG A 314 24.41 1.10 31.70
N ILE A 315 25.14 1.75 30.80
CA ILE A 315 26.59 1.78 30.88
C ILE A 315 26.87 2.71 32.06
N ARG A 316 27.25 2.12 33.18
CA ARG A 316 27.84 2.80 34.34
C ARG A 316 29.30 2.40 34.39
#